data_AF-A0A9D2L8S3-F1
#
_entry.id   AF-A0A9D2L8S3-F1
#
_cell.length_a   1.000
_cell.length_b   1.000
_cell.length_c   1.000
_cell.angle_alpha   90.00
_cell.angle_beta   90.00
_cell.angle_gamma   90.00
#
_symmetry.space_group_name_H-M   'P 1'
#
loop_
_entity.id
_entity.type
_entity.pdbx_description
1 polymer ?
#
loop_
_entity_poly.entity_id
_entity_poly.type
_entity_poly.pdbx_seq_one_letter_code
_entity_poly.pdbx_strand_id
1 'polypeptide(L)' 'TATNAVNAFSQKGISTHEIIVDENDQEDIENRLKAAKKLYEEGIITKEEYESKRKEILKDL' A
#
# COMPACT_ATOMS: atom_id res chain seq x y z
N THR A 1 -4.51 -9.40 45.75
CA THR A 1 -3.68 -8.33 45.17
C THR A 1 -2.86 -8.89 44.04
N ALA A 2 -2.76 -8.08 42.98
CA ALA A 2 -1.97 -8.22 41.77
C ALA A 2 -2.50 -9.17 40.68
N THR A 3 -2.53 -8.83 39.40
CA THR A 3 -2.61 -7.55 38.67
C THR A 3 -3.05 -7.98 37.27
N ASN A 4 -3.94 -7.22 36.63
CA ASN A 4 -4.22 -7.34 35.19
C ASN A 4 -2.91 -7.22 34.39
N ALA A 5 -2.45 -8.32 33.80
CA ALA A 5 -1.42 -8.36 32.78
C ALA A 5 -1.56 -9.76 32.17
N VAL A 6 -1.91 -9.96 30.90
CA VAL A 6 -1.55 -9.21 29.71
C VAL A 6 -2.54 -9.68 28.64
N ASN A 7 -3.43 -8.81 28.19
CA ASN A 7 -4.12 -9.04 26.93
C ASN A 7 -3.24 -8.43 25.83
N ALA A 8 -2.18 -9.14 25.46
CA ALA A 8 -1.27 -8.76 24.39
C ALA A 8 -1.61 -9.46 23.05
N PHE A 9 -2.85 -9.97 22.93
CA PHE A 9 -3.39 -10.59 21.72
C PHE A 9 -4.19 -9.61 20.84
N SER A 10 -4.13 -8.31 21.08
CA SER A 10 -4.43 -7.31 20.05
C SER A 10 -3.13 -6.80 19.44
N GLN A 11 -2.19 -7.72 19.19
CA GLN A 11 -1.03 -7.39 18.38
C GLN A 11 -1.47 -7.36 16.92
N LYS A 12 -1.71 -6.12 16.50
CA LYS A 12 -1.32 -5.64 15.19
C LYS A 12 -2.22 -6.19 14.08
N GLY A 13 -3.31 -5.47 13.87
CA GLY A 13 -3.94 -5.34 12.55
C GLY A 13 -2.98 -4.71 11.54
N ILE A 14 -1.88 -5.38 11.24
CA ILE A 14 -1.23 -5.28 9.94
C ILE A 14 -1.97 -6.31 9.09
N SER A 15 -2.93 -5.81 8.30
CA SER A 15 -3.51 -6.61 7.22
C SER A 15 -2.35 -7.12 6.38
N THR A 16 -2.05 -8.41 6.51
CA THR A 16 -1.11 -9.16 5.71
C THR A 16 -1.64 -9.20 4.28
N HIS A 17 -1.55 -8.07 3.57
CA HIS A 17 -1.44 -8.17 2.12
C HIS A 17 -0.02 -8.67 1.89
N GLU A 18 0.08 -9.99 1.93
CA GLU A 18 1.18 -10.78 1.40
C GLU A 18 1.57 -10.15 0.07
N ILE A 19 2.77 -9.56 0.00
CA ILE A 19 3.30 -9.10 -1.28
C ILE A 19 3.78 -10.38 -1.96
N ILE A 20 2.84 -11.11 -2.55
CA ILE A 20 3.13 -12.18 -3.50
C ILE A 20 3.74 -11.45 -4.70
N VAL A 21 5.06 -11.49 -4.80
CA VAL A 21 5.76 -11.02 -6.01
C VAL A 21 5.67 -12.18 -7.00
N ASP A 22 4.51 -12.30 -7.65
CA ASP A 22 4.38 -13.16 -8.82
C ASP A 22 4.89 -12.40 -10.06
N GLU A 23 5.69 -13.10 -10.86
CA GLU A 23 6.51 -12.57 -11.96
C GLU A 23 5.66 -12.24 -13.21
N ASN A 24 4.62 -11.43 -13.06
CA ASN A 24 3.80 -10.94 -14.18
C ASN A 24 3.86 -9.41 -14.22
N ASP A 25 4.46 -8.85 -15.28
CA ASP A 25 4.63 -7.40 -15.47
C ASP A 25 3.32 -6.58 -15.32
N GLN A 26 2.17 -7.20 -15.59
CA GLN A 26 0.85 -6.58 -15.39
C GLN A 26 0.48 -6.40 -13.91
N GLU A 27 0.89 -7.32 -13.05
CA GLU A 27 0.64 -7.26 -11.61
C GLU A 27 1.54 -6.20 -10.94
N ASP A 28 2.75 -5.99 -11.45
CA ASP A 28 3.64 -4.90 -11.01
C ASP A 28 3.05 -3.51 -11.32
N ILE A 29 2.47 -3.33 -12.52
CA ILE A 29 1.80 -2.07 -12.90
C ILE A 29 0.63 -1.77 -11.97
N GLU A 30 -0.21 -2.76 -11.65
CA GLU A 30 -1.33 -2.59 -10.73
C GLU A 30 -0.86 -2.23 -9.31
N ASN A 31 0.19 -2.89 -8.83
CA ASN A 31 0.80 -2.60 -7.53
C ASN A 31 1.39 -1.19 -7.47
N ARG A 32 2.09 -0.75 -8.51
CA ARG A 32 2.62 0.62 -8.63
C ARG A 32 1.50 1.67 -8.63
N LEU A 33 0.39 1.41 -9.32
CA LEU A 33 -0.78 2.29 -9.31
C LEU A 33 -1.44 2.36 -7.93
N LYS A 34 -1.59 1.22 -7.25
CA LYS A 34 -2.15 1.13 -5.90
C LYS A 34 -1.30 1.89 -4.89
N ALA A 35 0.03 1.76 -4.98
CA ALA A 35 0.97 2.53 -4.16
C ALA A 35 0.85 4.04 -4.40
N ALA A 36 0.78 4.48 -5.67
CA ALA A 36 0.59 5.89 -6.00
C ALA A 36 -0.72 6.45 -5.43
N LYS A 37 -1.82 5.68 -5.52
CA LYS A 37 -3.12 6.07 -4.97
C LYS A 37 -3.08 6.21 -3.45
N LYS A 38 -2.41 5.28 -2.75
CA LYS A 38 -2.24 5.33 -1.30
C LYS A 38 -1.51 6.61 -0.87
N LEU A 39 -0.44 6.99 -1.56
CA LEU A 39 0.31 8.23 -1.27
C LEU A 39 -0.55 9.48 -1.41
N TYR A 40 -1.47 9.49 -2.40
CA TYR A 40 -2.43 10.58 -2.57
C TYR A 40 -3.48 10.61 -1.46
N GLU A 41 -4.04 9.44 -1.09
CA GLU A 41 -5.00 9.32 0.01
C GLU A 41 -4.39 9.70 1.38
N GLU A 42 -3.10 9.42 1.58
CA GLU A 42 -2.34 9.84 2.76
C GLU A 42 -1.96 11.33 2.72
N GLY A 43 -2.24 12.04 1.63
CA GLY A 43 -1.90 13.46 1.44
C GLY A 43 -0.40 13.73 1.33
N ILE A 44 0.41 12.70 1.04
CA ILE A 44 1.86 12.80 0.87
C ILE A 44 2.19 13.47 -0.48
N ILE A 45 1.37 13.19 -1.49
CA ILE A 45 1.49 13.80 -2.82
C ILE A 45 0.21 14.54 -3.19
N THR A 46 0.36 15.53 -4.05
CA THR A 46 -0.78 16.29 -4.59
C THR A 46 -1.49 15.51 -5.69
N LYS A 47 -2.72 15.94 -6.03
CA LYS A 47 -3.49 15.35 -7.13
C LYS A 47 -2.73 15.39 -8.46
N GLU A 48 -2.01 16.48 -8.72
CA GLU A 48 -1.25 16.67 -9.95
C GLU A 48 -0.09 15.67 -10.06
N GLU A 49 0.65 15.48 -8.96
CA GLU A 49 1.74 14.49 -8.89
C GLU A 49 1.24 13.05 -9.04
N TYR A 50 0.09 12.73 -8.42
CA TYR A 50 -0.56 11.43 -8.58
C TYR A 50 -0.93 11.17 -10.04
N GLU A 51 -1.59 12.12 -10.70
CA GLU A 51 -1.98 12.00 -12.11
C GLU A 51 -0.76 11.85 -13.04
N SER A 52 0.33 12.58 -12.75
CA SER A 52 1.59 12.44 -13.51
C SER A 52 2.17 11.04 -13.36
N LYS A 53 2.32 10.55 -12.12
CA LYS A 53 2.84 9.19 -11.85
C LYS A 53 1.96 8.11 -12.48
N ARG A 54 0.64 8.25 -12.39
CA ARG A 54 -0.32 7.33 -12.99
C ARG A 54 -0.16 7.26 -14.50
N LYS A 55 0.02 8.40 -15.18
CA LYS A 55 0.26 8.45 -16.63
C LYS A 55 1.58 7.80 -17.02
N GLU A 56 2.64 8.01 -16.23
CA GLU A 56 3.93 7.36 -16.47
C GLU A 56 3.83 5.84 -16.36
N ILE A 57 3.21 5.34 -15.29
CA ILE A 57 3.02 3.90 -15.08
C ILE A 57 2.20 3.26 -16.21
N LEU A 58 1.18 3.97 -16.73
CA LEU A 58 0.35 3.49 -17.85
C LEU A 58 1.04 3.62 -19.21
N LYS A 59 2.12 4.39 -19.33
CA LYS A 59 2.91 4.52 -20.56
C LYS A 59 3.85 3.33 -20.76
N ASP A 60 4.20 2.65 -19.67
CA ASP A 60 5.03 1.43 -19.67
C ASP A 60 4.23 0.17 -20.09
N LEU A 61 2.92 0.28 -20.31
CA LEU A 61 2.02 -0.78 -20.80
C LEU A 61 1.94 -0.80 -22.33
#